data_AF-A0A3S0FGD0-F1
#
_entry.id   AF-A0A3S0FGD0-F1
#
_cell.length_a   1.000
_cell.length_b   1.000
_cell.length_c   1.000
_cell.angle_alpha   90.00
_cell.angle_beta   90.00
_cell.angle_gamma   90.00
#
_symmetry.space_group_name_H-M   'P 1'
#
loop_
_entity.id
_entity.type
_entity.pdbx_description
1 polymer ?
#
loop_
_entity_poly.entity_id
_entity_poly.type
_entity_poly.pdbx_seq_one_letter_code
_entity_poly.pdbx_strand_id
1 'polypeptide(L)'
;MAPCYCATPGLWRRCRAQQICCIATNLISGRLEFDKHRQHRAAVDLVQKKDTILDYPEIRLPEGGEAREILPGIRWLRMPLPMALDHVNLWLLADGDHWAAVDTGIATDEQKSFWQQILATHPLSHLVVTHLHPDHLGLAAWLQERTGAPLWMTQGEFATAHLFLNQMGHWSFAEVEALYARHGLSQELQTALAGRSGGYRKGVPAIPATYRRMIDGDQFTIGDQTWRVITGYGHSPEHASLYCDELHVLISGDMMLPRISTNVSVSPTSPDDDGLGRFLDSIARFRELPEDTLVLPSHGRPFRGLHLRIAQLEAHHAERCEVLTEACVVPKTAAELVPVLFDRPINDAHQIFFALGETIAHLNHLLRAGRVRRIEEGSHFHFVTVS
;
A
#
# COMPACT_ATOMS: atom_id res chain seq x y z
N MET A 1 40.61 -50.79 -35.97
CA MET A 1 40.87 -52.22 -35.71
C MET A 1 40.08 -52.64 -34.50
N ALA A 2 39.27 -53.68 -34.66
CA ALA A 2 38.69 -54.65 -33.72
C ALA A 2 38.28 -54.26 -32.27
N PRO A 3 37.23 -54.90 -31.73
CA PRO A 3 36.30 -54.33 -30.75
C PRO A 3 36.40 -54.99 -29.36
N CYS A 4 35.69 -54.44 -28.37
CA CYS A 4 35.23 -55.26 -27.24
C CYS A 4 33.83 -54.83 -26.79
N TYR A 5 32.89 -55.73 -27.04
CA TYR A 5 31.52 -55.74 -26.52
C TYR A 5 31.51 -56.48 -25.18
N CYS A 6 30.76 -55.96 -24.21
CA CYS A 6 29.93 -56.70 -23.24
C CYS A 6 28.95 -55.66 -22.66
N ALA A 7 27.69 -55.62 -23.14
CA ALA A 7 26.52 -56.33 -22.59
C ALA A 7 26.17 -55.83 -21.17
N THR A 8 25.33 -54.78 -21.05
CA THR A 8 23.85 -54.81 -20.77
C THR A 8 23.46 -55.30 -19.35
N PRO A 9 22.29 -54.94 -18.79
CA PRO A 9 21.49 -53.68 -18.87
C PRO A 9 20.87 -53.28 -17.51
N GLY A 10 20.44 -52.02 -17.34
CA GLY A 10 19.45 -51.70 -16.28
C GLY A 10 19.36 -50.24 -15.82
N LEU A 11 18.48 -49.47 -16.48
CA LEU A 11 17.73 -48.29 -16.02
C LEU A 11 18.47 -47.21 -15.18
N TRP A 12 18.86 -46.06 -15.75
CA TRP A 12 18.03 -44.86 -16.02
C TRP A 12 17.07 -44.54 -14.84
N ARG A 13 17.18 -43.42 -14.11
CA ARG A 13 17.30 -42.00 -14.52
C ARG A 13 17.92 -41.18 -13.37
N ARG A 14 19.08 -40.53 -13.59
CA ARG A 14 19.31 -39.11 -14.00
C ARG A 14 19.12 -38.06 -12.90
N CYS A 15 20.14 -37.92 -12.05
CA CYS A 15 20.58 -36.62 -11.52
C CYS A 15 21.09 -35.74 -12.68
N ARG A 16 20.60 -34.51 -12.82
CA ARG A 16 21.22 -33.47 -13.67
C ARG A 16 22.26 -32.71 -12.83
N ALA A 17 23.45 -33.29 -12.73
CA ALA A 17 24.64 -32.59 -12.27
C ALA A 17 25.84 -33.13 -13.05
N GLN A 18 25.91 -32.84 -14.36
CA GLN A 18 27.12 -32.97 -15.20
C GLN A 18 26.78 -32.52 -16.62
N GLN A 19 26.74 -31.21 -16.83
CA GLN A 19 26.86 -30.63 -18.17
C GLN A 19 27.62 -29.30 -18.07
N ILE A 20 28.79 -29.35 -17.43
CA ILE A 20 29.76 -28.25 -17.39
C ILE A 20 31.11 -28.66 -18.02
N CYS A 21 31.32 -29.94 -18.33
CA CYS A 21 32.61 -30.41 -18.86
C CYS A 21 32.47 -30.95 -20.29
N CYS A 22 32.30 -30.06 -21.27
CA CYS A 22 32.53 -30.33 -22.71
C CYS A 22 32.52 -29.05 -23.59
N ILE A 23 32.97 -27.89 -23.07
CA ILE A 23 33.24 -26.69 -23.89
C ILE A 23 34.75 -26.40 -23.88
N ALA A 24 35.57 -27.45 -23.96
CA ALA A 24 37.02 -27.30 -23.92
C ALA A 24 37.75 -28.34 -24.78
N THR A 25 37.28 -28.58 -26.00
CA THR A 25 38.08 -29.17 -27.10
C THR A 25 37.27 -29.12 -28.38
N ASN A 26 37.21 -27.95 -29.03
CA ASN A 26 37.01 -27.77 -30.47
C ASN A 26 37.20 -26.29 -30.88
N LEU A 27 38.23 -25.65 -30.33
CA LEU A 27 38.70 -24.32 -30.71
C LEU A 27 39.88 -24.43 -31.69
N ILE A 28 39.84 -25.38 -32.63
CA ILE A 28 40.78 -25.48 -33.75
C ILE A 28 40.04 -26.00 -34.98
N SER A 29 39.22 -25.14 -35.58
CA SER A 29 38.93 -25.11 -37.02
C SER A 29 37.94 -23.97 -37.23
N GLY A 30 38.43 -22.88 -37.81
CA GLY A 30 37.62 -21.69 -38.07
C GLY A 30 36.44 -22.03 -38.95
N ARG A 31 35.23 -22.00 -38.37
CA ARG A 31 33.93 -21.76 -38.99
C ARG A 31 32.87 -21.92 -37.91
N LEU A 32 32.28 -20.80 -37.49
CA LEU A 32 30.91 -20.62 -37.00
C LEU A 32 30.85 -19.24 -36.32
N GLU A 33 30.57 -18.20 -37.11
CA GLU A 33 29.96 -16.98 -36.59
C GLU A 33 28.51 -17.32 -36.20
N PHE A 34 28.32 -17.78 -34.98
CA PHE A 34 27.00 -17.84 -34.36
C PHE A 34 27.04 -17.22 -32.97
N ASP A 35 26.41 -16.04 -32.91
CA ASP A 35 25.53 -15.61 -31.83
C ASP A 35 26.11 -15.03 -30.53
N LYS A 36 27.06 -14.10 -30.65
CA LYS A 36 27.36 -13.14 -29.57
C LYS A 36 26.20 -12.15 -29.32
N HIS A 37 25.32 -11.93 -30.30
CA HIS A 37 24.21 -10.98 -30.20
C HIS A 37 22.99 -11.49 -29.42
N ARG A 38 22.63 -12.78 -29.43
CA ARG A 38 21.57 -13.31 -28.53
C ARG A 38 22.00 -13.40 -27.08
N GLN A 39 23.25 -13.77 -26.80
CA GLN A 39 23.72 -13.86 -25.41
C GLN A 39 23.78 -12.48 -24.77
N HIS A 40 24.17 -11.45 -25.53
CA HIS A 40 24.13 -10.07 -25.07
C HIS A 40 22.69 -9.56 -24.91
N ARG A 41 21.77 -9.86 -25.84
CA ARG A 41 20.34 -9.52 -25.69
C ARG A 41 19.67 -10.23 -24.51
N ALA A 42 19.94 -11.50 -24.28
CA ALA A 42 19.39 -12.23 -23.13
C ALA A 42 19.93 -11.71 -21.80
N ALA A 43 21.20 -11.30 -21.74
CA ALA A 43 21.79 -10.67 -20.56
C ALA A 43 21.23 -9.26 -20.33
N VAL A 44 21.03 -8.47 -21.40
CA VAL A 44 20.40 -7.13 -21.33
C VAL A 44 18.91 -7.26 -20.95
N ASP A 45 18.17 -8.24 -21.48
CA ASP A 45 16.77 -8.50 -21.12
C ASP A 45 16.63 -9.05 -19.69
N LEU A 46 17.61 -9.80 -19.17
CA LEU A 46 17.65 -10.27 -17.77
C LEU A 46 18.01 -9.14 -16.80
N VAL A 47 18.88 -8.21 -17.21
CA VAL A 47 19.22 -7.00 -16.44
C VAL A 47 18.03 -6.02 -16.46
N GLN A 48 17.39 -5.78 -17.61
CA GLN A 48 16.16 -4.99 -17.72
C GLN A 48 14.95 -5.64 -17.01
N LYS A 49 14.87 -6.97 -16.93
CA LYS A 49 13.86 -7.65 -16.09
C LYS A 49 14.14 -7.51 -14.59
N LYS A 50 15.41 -7.46 -14.17
CA LYS A 50 15.75 -7.15 -12.77
C LYS A 50 15.32 -5.73 -12.39
N ASP A 51 15.42 -4.78 -13.33
CA ASP A 51 15.02 -3.39 -13.12
C ASP A 51 13.49 -3.16 -13.11
N THR A 52 12.67 -4.21 -13.20
CA THR A 52 11.20 -4.10 -13.14
C THR A 52 10.56 -4.88 -11.99
N ILE A 53 11.35 -5.62 -11.21
CA ILE A 53 10.84 -6.51 -10.16
C ILE A 53 11.42 -6.06 -8.81
N LEU A 54 10.53 -5.83 -7.84
CA LEU A 54 10.92 -5.56 -6.46
C LEU A 54 11.62 -6.78 -5.86
N ASP A 55 12.65 -6.53 -5.06
CA ASP A 55 13.35 -7.59 -4.32
C ASP A 55 12.61 -7.89 -3.01
N TYR A 56 12.31 -9.16 -2.75
CA TYR A 56 11.57 -9.59 -1.56
C TYR A 56 12.46 -10.49 -0.71
N PRO A 57 12.86 -10.06 0.50
CA PRO A 57 13.56 -10.93 1.44
C PRO A 57 12.77 -12.23 1.68
N GLU A 58 13.49 -13.35 1.74
CA GLU A 58 12.92 -14.67 2.00
C GLU A 58 12.56 -14.81 3.49
N ILE A 59 11.43 -14.23 3.86
CA ILE A 59 10.87 -14.27 5.20
C ILE A 59 9.57 -15.07 5.15
N ARG A 60 9.46 -16.08 6.03
CA ARG A 60 8.21 -16.82 6.23
C ARG A 60 7.13 -15.87 6.74
N LEU A 61 5.95 -15.92 6.13
CA LEU A 61 4.79 -15.15 6.58
C LEU A 61 4.44 -15.53 8.04
N PRO A 62 4.23 -14.54 8.94
CA PRO A 62 3.71 -14.80 10.28
C PRO A 62 2.29 -15.35 10.19
N GLU A 63 1.97 -16.31 11.05
CA GLU A 63 0.58 -16.69 11.32
C GLU A 63 -0.09 -15.67 12.26
N GLY A 64 -1.42 -15.70 12.36
CA GLY A 64 -2.14 -14.83 13.31
C GLY A 64 -1.67 -15.07 14.74
N GLY A 65 -1.29 -14.01 15.46
CA GLY A 65 -0.74 -14.09 16.82
C GLY A 65 0.78 -14.37 16.88
N GLU A 66 1.45 -14.56 15.74
CA GLU A 66 2.90 -14.76 15.68
C GLU A 66 3.66 -13.45 15.42
N ALA A 67 4.65 -13.14 16.27
CA ALA A 67 5.60 -12.04 16.08
C ALA A 67 6.92 -12.53 15.48
N ARG A 68 7.05 -12.43 14.15
CA ARG A 68 8.23 -12.91 13.43
C ARG A 68 9.32 -11.85 13.38
N GLU A 69 10.50 -12.14 13.92
CA GLU A 69 11.66 -11.25 13.74
C GLU A 69 12.08 -11.21 12.26
N ILE A 70 12.26 -9.99 11.74
CA ILE A 70 12.69 -9.74 10.35
C ILE A 70 14.05 -9.03 10.30
N LEU A 71 14.38 -8.27 11.33
CA LEU A 71 15.67 -7.65 11.62
C LEU A 71 15.84 -7.65 13.15
N PRO A 72 17.07 -7.57 13.68
CA PRO A 72 17.28 -7.44 15.12
C PRO A 72 16.44 -6.29 15.69
N GLY A 73 15.55 -6.61 16.61
CA GLY A 73 14.66 -5.63 17.25
C GLY A 73 13.46 -5.17 16.42
N ILE A 74 13.21 -5.75 15.23
CA ILE A 74 12.01 -5.48 14.42
C ILE A 74 11.28 -6.80 14.16
N ARG A 75 10.02 -6.87 14.60
CA ARG A 75 9.14 -8.01 14.34
C ARG A 75 7.94 -7.63 13.48
N TRP A 76 7.55 -8.56 12.64
CA TRP A 76 6.40 -8.51 11.77
C TRP A 76 5.23 -9.29 12.37
N LEU A 77 4.09 -8.62 12.47
CA LEU A 77 2.78 -9.19 12.72
C LEU A 77 1.94 -9.12 11.44
N ARG A 78 1.18 -10.16 11.13
CA ARG A 78 0.28 -10.19 9.97
C ARG A 78 -1.12 -10.56 10.44
N MET A 79 -2.02 -9.57 10.50
CA MET A 79 -3.38 -9.74 10.99
C MET A 79 -4.34 -9.96 9.82
N PRO A 80 -5.22 -10.98 9.86
CA PRO A 80 -6.21 -11.19 8.82
C PRO A 80 -7.29 -10.10 8.82
N LEU A 81 -7.80 -9.76 7.65
CA LEU A 81 -8.89 -8.81 7.45
C LEU A 81 -10.07 -9.48 6.73
N PRO A 82 -11.33 -9.18 7.12
CA PRO A 82 -12.52 -9.78 6.52
C PRO A 82 -12.94 -9.06 5.21
N MET A 83 -11.97 -8.78 4.33
CA MET A 83 -12.19 -8.05 3.07
C MET A 83 -11.28 -8.58 1.94
N ALA A 84 -11.42 -8.04 0.72
CA ALA A 84 -10.63 -8.45 -0.43
C ALA A 84 -9.12 -8.22 -0.22
N LEU A 85 -8.77 -7.14 0.48
CA LEU A 85 -7.44 -6.95 1.07
C LEU A 85 -7.39 -7.75 2.38
N ASP A 86 -6.92 -8.99 2.29
CA ASP A 86 -7.15 -10.03 3.30
C ASP A 86 -6.24 -9.96 4.55
N HIS A 87 -5.36 -8.97 4.64
CA HIS A 87 -4.46 -8.79 5.78
C HIS A 87 -3.96 -7.36 5.91
N VAL A 88 -3.54 -7.00 7.13
CA VAL A 88 -2.71 -5.83 7.45
C VAL A 88 -1.45 -6.28 8.19
N ASN A 89 -0.33 -5.64 7.89
CA ASN A 89 0.96 -5.85 8.54
C ASN A 89 1.12 -4.80 9.64
N LEU A 90 1.46 -5.26 10.84
CA LEU A 90 1.81 -4.42 11.97
C LEU A 90 3.26 -4.70 12.36
N TRP A 91 3.90 -3.76 13.05
CA TRP A 91 5.31 -3.87 13.40
C TRP A 91 5.52 -3.74 14.91
N LEU A 92 6.38 -4.58 15.48
CA LEU A 92 6.89 -4.39 16.84
C LEU A 92 8.35 -3.97 16.77
N LEU A 93 8.67 -2.90 17.47
CA LEU A 93 10.02 -2.34 17.57
C LEU A 93 10.51 -2.51 19.00
N ALA A 94 11.69 -3.09 19.19
CA ALA A 94 12.24 -3.35 20.52
C ALA A 94 12.55 -2.04 21.25
N ASP A 95 12.15 -1.98 22.52
CA ASP A 95 12.28 -0.81 23.39
C ASP A 95 12.67 -1.25 24.81
N GLY A 96 13.92 -1.67 24.96
CA GLY A 96 14.39 -2.35 26.17
C GLY A 96 13.66 -3.68 26.39
N ASP A 97 13.05 -3.85 27.56
CA ASP A 97 12.24 -5.03 27.89
C ASP A 97 10.78 -4.94 27.36
N HIS A 98 10.46 -3.87 26.62
CA HIS A 98 9.14 -3.60 26.04
C HIS A 98 9.21 -3.47 24.52
N TRP A 99 8.07 -3.24 23.89
CA TRP A 99 7.93 -3.09 22.44
C TRP A 99 7.04 -1.91 22.09
N ALA A 100 7.44 -1.11 21.10
CA ALA A 100 6.53 -0.18 20.46
C ALA A 100 5.76 -0.89 19.36
N ALA A 101 4.43 -0.77 19.33
CA ALA A 101 3.61 -1.29 18.25
C ALA A 101 3.34 -0.19 17.22
N VAL A 102 3.61 -0.46 15.93
CA VAL A 102 3.21 0.40 14.81
C VAL A 102 1.99 -0.20 14.14
N ASP A 103 0.91 0.56 14.15
CA ASP A 103 -0.47 0.17 13.81
C ASP A 103 -1.05 -0.92 14.73
N THR A 104 -2.38 -1.07 14.69
CA THR A 104 -3.11 -1.83 15.71
C THR A 104 -4.09 -2.87 15.18
N GLY A 105 -4.43 -2.83 13.88
CA GLY A 105 -5.43 -3.72 13.33
C GLY A 105 -6.87 -3.21 13.50
N ILE A 106 -7.83 -3.94 12.92
CA ILE A 106 -9.26 -3.65 12.98
C ILE A 106 -9.90 -4.29 14.22
N ALA A 107 -10.90 -3.62 14.80
CA ALA A 107 -11.52 -4.05 16.06
C ALA A 107 -12.45 -5.28 15.96
N THR A 108 -11.88 -6.44 15.66
CA THR A 108 -12.57 -7.74 15.71
C THR A 108 -12.11 -8.56 16.93
N ASP A 109 -12.94 -9.51 17.36
CA ASP A 109 -12.58 -10.39 18.48
C ASP A 109 -11.43 -11.34 18.12
N GLU A 110 -11.32 -11.73 16.84
CA GLU A 110 -10.20 -12.50 16.32
C GLU A 110 -8.88 -11.72 16.48
N GLN A 111 -8.81 -10.46 16.04
CA GLN A 111 -7.58 -9.66 16.19
C GLN A 111 -7.26 -9.34 17.65
N LYS A 112 -8.26 -9.10 18.51
CA LYS A 112 -8.04 -8.98 19.96
C LYS A 112 -7.41 -10.25 20.55
N SER A 113 -7.82 -11.43 20.08
CA SER A 113 -7.26 -12.71 20.55
C SER A 113 -5.78 -12.87 20.15
N PHE A 114 -5.41 -12.43 18.94
CA PHE A 114 -4.00 -12.40 18.52
C PHE A 114 -3.19 -11.42 19.35
N TRP A 115 -3.72 -10.22 19.61
CA TRP A 115 -3.07 -9.27 20.50
C TRP A 115 -2.88 -9.80 21.91
N GLN A 116 -3.85 -10.53 22.48
CA GLN A 116 -3.68 -11.15 23.80
C GLN A 116 -2.49 -12.13 23.84
N GLN A 117 -2.28 -12.90 22.77
CA GLN A 117 -1.12 -13.81 22.65
C GLN A 117 0.20 -13.03 22.54
N ILE A 118 0.21 -11.97 21.72
CA ILE A 118 1.39 -11.11 21.52
C ILE A 118 1.79 -10.43 22.84
N LEU A 119 0.83 -9.82 23.53
CA LEU A 119 1.05 -9.09 24.78
C LEU A 119 1.59 -9.96 25.93
N ALA A 120 1.37 -11.28 25.89
CA ALA A 120 1.92 -12.20 26.87
C ALA A 120 3.46 -12.32 26.80
N THR A 121 4.05 -11.97 25.65
CA THR A 121 5.50 -12.07 25.39
C THR A 121 6.13 -10.76 24.96
N HIS A 122 5.33 -9.77 24.54
CA HIS A 122 5.77 -8.48 24.02
C HIS A 122 4.96 -7.35 24.70
N PRO A 123 5.25 -7.02 25.97
CA PRO A 123 4.56 -5.92 26.65
C PRO A 123 4.85 -4.61 25.92
N LEU A 124 3.82 -3.78 25.74
CA LEU A 124 3.93 -2.57 24.92
C LEU A 124 4.40 -1.36 25.74
N SER A 125 5.35 -0.59 25.21
CA SER A 125 5.78 0.69 25.78
C SER A 125 4.98 1.87 25.24
N HIS A 126 4.65 1.87 23.94
CA HIS A 126 3.81 2.87 23.27
C HIS A 126 3.20 2.31 21.98
N LEU A 127 2.17 3.00 21.48
CA LEU A 127 1.50 2.71 20.22
C LEU A 127 1.82 3.85 19.26
N VAL A 128 2.22 3.54 18.03
CA VAL A 128 2.35 4.50 16.95
C VAL A 128 1.32 4.13 15.89
N VAL A 129 0.45 5.05 15.50
CA VAL A 129 -0.53 4.80 14.43
C VAL A 129 -0.19 5.67 13.24
N THR A 130 -0.05 5.05 12.07
CA THR A 130 0.33 5.72 10.83
C THR A 130 -0.78 6.64 10.35
N HIS A 131 -2.04 6.17 10.37
CA HIS A 131 -3.20 6.94 9.93
C HIS A 131 -4.52 6.36 10.45
N LEU A 132 -5.64 7.07 10.19
CA LEU A 132 -6.93 6.82 10.81
C LEU A 132 -7.71 5.60 10.31
N HIS A 133 -7.27 4.94 9.23
CA HIS A 133 -8.07 3.87 8.65
C HIS A 133 -8.28 2.69 9.63
N PRO A 134 -9.43 1.98 9.53
CA PRO A 134 -9.85 1.08 10.60
C PRO A 134 -8.89 -0.05 10.93
N ASP A 135 -8.16 -0.55 9.96
CA ASP A 135 -7.16 -1.60 10.09
C ASP A 135 -5.81 -1.12 10.66
N HIS A 136 -5.66 0.19 10.89
CA HIS A 136 -4.48 0.78 11.52
C HIS A 136 -4.78 1.32 12.91
N LEU A 137 -5.91 2.04 13.06
CA LEU A 137 -6.32 2.68 14.32
C LEU A 137 -7.26 1.83 15.19
N GLY A 138 -7.91 0.81 14.61
CA GLY A 138 -9.10 0.17 15.18
C GLY A 138 -8.98 -0.34 16.60
N LEU A 139 -7.82 -0.91 16.97
CA LEU A 139 -7.58 -1.44 18.31
C LEU A 139 -6.75 -0.52 19.20
N ALA A 140 -6.40 0.69 18.77
CA ALA A 140 -5.54 1.60 19.54
C ALA A 140 -6.13 1.95 20.92
N ALA A 141 -7.43 2.25 21.01
CA ALA A 141 -8.08 2.52 22.30
C ALA A 141 -8.07 1.29 23.21
N TRP A 142 -8.37 0.11 22.65
CA TRP A 142 -8.41 -1.14 23.40
C TRP A 142 -7.01 -1.56 23.90
N LEU A 143 -5.97 -1.35 23.09
CA LEU A 143 -4.58 -1.59 23.49
C LEU A 143 -4.13 -0.60 24.57
N GLN A 144 -4.44 0.69 24.41
CA GLN A 144 -4.10 1.72 25.40
C GLN A 144 -4.75 1.42 26.76
N GLU A 145 -6.04 1.08 26.79
CA GLU A 145 -6.75 0.75 28.03
C GLU A 145 -6.11 -0.45 28.77
N ARG A 146 -5.62 -1.44 28.01
CA ARG A 146 -5.07 -2.68 28.57
C ARG A 146 -3.63 -2.60 29.01
N THR A 147 -2.84 -1.76 28.35
CA THR A 147 -1.38 -1.73 28.53
C THR A 147 -0.92 -0.44 29.19
N GLY A 148 -1.73 0.62 29.16
CA GLY A 148 -1.29 1.98 29.54
C GLY A 148 -0.38 2.64 28.51
N ALA A 149 -0.07 1.98 27.40
CA ALA A 149 0.82 2.49 26.35
C ALA A 149 0.22 3.76 25.70
N PRO A 150 0.94 4.91 25.70
CA PRO A 150 0.45 6.13 25.07
C PRO A 150 0.38 5.97 23.54
N LEU A 151 -0.63 6.60 22.92
CA LEU A 151 -0.76 6.66 21.46
C LEU A 151 0.07 7.82 20.90
N TRP A 152 0.83 7.58 19.84
CA TRP A 152 1.53 8.59 19.05
C TRP A 152 0.91 8.62 17.66
N MET A 153 0.48 9.80 17.23
CA MET A 153 -0.29 9.98 15.99
C MET A 153 -0.14 11.43 15.51
N THR A 154 -0.30 11.67 14.21
CA THR A 154 -0.36 13.03 13.65
C THR A 154 -1.69 13.69 14.00
N GLN A 155 -1.72 15.03 14.01
CA GLN A 155 -2.91 15.77 14.44
C GLN A 155 -4.07 15.62 13.45
N GLY A 156 -3.78 15.68 12.16
CA GLY A 156 -4.78 15.56 11.10
C GLY A 156 -5.47 14.21 11.13
N GLU A 157 -4.73 13.15 11.40
CA GLU A 157 -5.28 11.79 11.52
C GLU A 157 -6.13 11.65 12.80
N PHE A 158 -5.61 12.07 13.95
CA PHE A 158 -6.31 11.98 15.23
C PHE A 158 -7.61 12.79 15.23
N ALA A 159 -7.56 14.05 14.78
CA ALA A 159 -8.73 14.92 14.72
C ALA A 159 -9.78 14.38 13.73
N THR A 160 -9.36 13.94 12.54
CA THR A 160 -10.28 13.42 11.52
C THR A 160 -10.93 12.10 11.97
N ALA A 161 -10.18 11.23 12.67
CA ALA A 161 -10.75 10.02 13.26
C ALA A 161 -11.93 10.34 14.19
N HIS A 162 -11.80 11.36 15.04
CA HIS A 162 -12.89 11.80 15.92
C HIS A 162 -14.09 12.33 15.14
N LEU A 163 -13.86 13.08 14.06
CA LEU A 163 -14.92 13.61 13.21
C LEU A 163 -15.70 12.48 12.52
N PHE A 164 -15.01 11.48 11.96
CA PHE A 164 -15.64 10.30 11.36
C PHE A 164 -16.40 9.45 12.39
N LEU A 165 -15.79 9.15 13.53
CA LEU A 165 -16.41 8.33 14.57
C LEU A 165 -17.73 8.92 15.08
N ASN A 166 -17.80 10.26 15.15
CA ASN A 166 -18.95 11.01 15.63
C ASN A 166 -19.85 11.55 14.51
N GLN A 167 -19.52 11.28 13.24
CA GLN A 167 -20.23 11.76 12.05
C GLN A 167 -20.48 13.28 12.06
N MET A 168 -19.45 14.06 12.40
CA MET A 168 -19.55 15.51 12.58
C MET A 168 -19.29 16.28 11.27
N GLY A 169 -20.16 17.24 10.96
CA GLY A 169 -20.03 18.08 9.76
C GLY A 169 -20.04 17.27 8.46
N HIS A 170 -19.17 17.64 7.51
CA HIS A 170 -19.02 16.92 6.23
C HIS A 170 -18.23 15.60 6.33
N TRP A 171 -17.93 15.12 7.54
CA TRP A 171 -17.31 13.81 7.80
C TRP A 171 -18.36 12.74 8.14
N SER A 172 -19.45 12.70 7.36
CA SER A 172 -20.50 11.70 7.48
C SER A 172 -20.66 10.92 6.18
N PHE A 173 -21.20 9.69 6.26
CA PHE A 173 -21.47 8.89 5.07
C PHE A 173 -22.51 9.53 4.14
N ALA A 174 -23.48 10.26 4.70
CA ALA A 174 -24.48 10.98 3.92
C ALA A 174 -23.85 12.06 3.02
N GLU A 175 -22.79 12.72 3.50
CA GLU A 175 -22.09 13.75 2.74
C GLU A 175 -21.19 13.15 1.65
N VAL A 176 -20.63 11.97 1.89
CA VAL A 176 -19.95 11.19 0.83
C VAL A 176 -20.94 10.74 -0.24
N GLU A 177 -22.11 10.25 0.17
CA GLU A 177 -23.18 9.88 -0.75
C GLU A 177 -23.65 11.08 -1.58
N ALA A 178 -23.85 12.24 -0.97
CA ALA A 178 -24.25 13.47 -1.67
C ALA A 178 -23.19 13.91 -2.69
N LEU A 179 -21.90 13.84 -2.33
CA LEU A 179 -20.81 14.08 -3.28
C LEU A 179 -20.90 13.09 -4.45
N TYR A 180 -21.00 11.79 -4.17
CA TYR A 180 -21.04 10.75 -5.20
C TYR A 180 -22.27 10.85 -6.10
N ALA A 181 -23.42 11.27 -5.56
CA ALA A 181 -24.62 11.56 -6.32
C ALA A 181 -24.38 12.70 -7.33
N ARG A 182 -23.71 13.79 -6.93
CA ARG A 182 -23.30 14.85 -7.87
C ARG A 182 -22.34 14.34 -8.95
N HIS A 183 -21.63 13.25 -8.69
CA HIS A 183 -20.71 12.60 -9.62
C HIS A 183 -21.35 11.44 -10.42
N GLY A 184 -22.68 11.33 -10.42
CA GLY A 184 -23.43 10.42 -11.29
C GLY A 184 -23.72 9.04 -10.70
N LEU A 185 -23.49 8.83 -9.39
CA LEU A 185 -23.80 7.55 -8.75
C LEU A 185 -25.31 7.25 -8.84
N SER A 186 -25.68 6.03 -9.25
CA SER A 186 -27.09 5.63 -9.40
C SER A 186 -27.84 5.56 -8.06
N GLN A 187 -29.16 5.77 -8.09
CA GLN A 187 -30.01 5.71 -6.88
C GLN A 187 -29.97 4.36 -6.15
N GLU A 188 -29.81 3.27 -6.90
CA GLU A 188 -29.66 1.92 -6.35
C GLU A 188 -28.38 1.80 -5.51
N LEU A 189 -27.26 2.28 -6.04
CA LEU A 189 -25.98 2.25 -5.35
C LEU A 189 -25.92 3.25 -4.19
N GLN A 190 -26.56 4.42 -4.32
CA GLN A 190 -26.76 5.36 -3.21
C GLN A 190 -27.44 4.67 -2.03
N THR A 191 -28.55 3.95 -2.27
CA THR A 191 -29.27 3.20 -1.24
C THR A 191 -28.39 2.12 -0.58
N ALA A 192 -27.57 1.42 -1.38
CA ALA A 192 -26.63 0.42 -0.87
C ALA A 192 -25.51 1.05 -0.01
N LEU A 193 -25.03 2.25 -0.38
CA LEU A 193 -24.03 3.00 0.40
C LEU A 193 -24.60 3.56 1.70
N ALA A 194 -25.86 4.01 1.72
CA ALA A 194 -26.51 4.48 2.94
C ALA A 194 -26.53 3.41 4.06
N GLY A 195 -26.65 2.13 3.68
CA GLY A 195 -26.54 0.98 4.58
C GLY A 195 -25.15 0.78 5.21
N ARG A 196 -24.12 1.49 4.72
CA ARG A 196 -22.75 1.50 5.29
C ARG A 196 -22.59 2.52 6.41
N SER A 197 -23.60 3.35 6.70
CA SER A 197 -23.59 4.28 7.84
C SER A 197 -23.20 3.53 9.13
N GLY A 198 -22.21 4.06 9.85
CA GLY A 198 -21.65 3.42 11.04
C GLY A 198 -20.60 2.31 10.79
N GLY A 199 -20.23 2.03 9.54
CA GLY A 199 -19.18 1.06 9.19
C GLY A 199 -17.82 1.37 9.82
N TYR A 200 -17.43 2.65 9.84
CA TYR A 200 -16.20 3.10 10.51
C TYR A 200 -16.19 2.74 12.00
N ARG A 201 -17.30 2.96 12.72
CA ARG A 201 -17.43 2.62 14.15
C ARG A 201 -17.29 1.12 14.43
N LYS A 202 -17.67 0.25 13.48
CA LYS A 202 -17.47 -1.21 13.64
C LYS A 202 -15.99 -1.58 13.67
N GLY A 203 -15.17 -0.91 12.84
CA GLY A 203 -13.73 -1.14 12.79
C GLY A 203 -12.94 -0.32 13.82
N VAL A 204 -13.43 0.85 14.19
CA VAL A 204 -12.85 1.78 15.19
C VAL A 204 -13.94 2.14 16.23
N PRO A 205 -14.19 1.29 17.23
CA PRO A 205 -15.29 1.51 18.19
C PRO A 205 -15.01 2.65 19.16
N ALA A 206 -13.72 2.94 19.41
CA ALA A 206 -13.26 4.01 20.28
C ALA A 206 -11.90 4.52 19.81
N ILE A 207 -11.58 5.76 20.16
CA ILE A 207 -10.28 6.40 19.90
C ILE A 207 -9.67 6.75 21.27
N PRO A 208 -8.35 6.56 21.47
CA PRO A 208 -7.64 7.05 22.65
C PRO A 208 -8.00 8.49 23.03
N ALA A 209 -8.21 8.76 24.32
CA ALA A 209 -8.61 10.09 24.77
C ALA A 209 -7.48 11.13 24.67
N THR A 210 -6.23 10.67 24.70
CA THR A 210 -5.04 11.50 24.55
C THR A 210 -4.06 10.83 23.60
N TYR A 211 -3.25 11.66 22.95
CA TYR A 211 -2.19 11.22 22.05
C TYR A 211 -0.98 12.15 22.19
N ARG A 212 0.20 11.62 21.91
CA ARG A 212 1.40 12.40 21.64
C ARG A 212 1.40 12.75 20.15
N ARG A 213 1.40 14.05 19.86
CA ARG A 213 1.43 14.52 18.48
C ARG A 213 2.77 14.20 17.83
N MET A 214 2.71 13.66 16.61
CA MET A 214 3.82 13.58 15.67
C MET A 214 3.68 14.68 14.61
N ILE A 215 4.80 15.25 14.19
CA ILE A 215 4.91 16.28 13.16
C ILE A 215 5.95 15.81 12.13
N ASP A 216 5.81 16.23 10.87
CA ASP A 216 6.80 15.96 9.83
C ASP A 216 8.22 16.34 10.27
N GLY A 217 9.17 15.43 10.08
CA GLY A 217 10.56 15.64 10.47
C GLY A 217 10.86 15.41 11.96
N ASP A 218 9.85 15.21 12.82
CA ASP A 218 10.08 14.81 14.21
C ASP A 218 10.94 13.55 14.26
N GLN A 219 11.84 13.50 15.23
CA GLN A 219 12.65 12.33 15.52
C GLN A 219 12.36 11.85 16.93
N PHE A 220 12.23 10.53 17.08
CA PHE A 220 12.07 9.90 18.37
C PHE A 220 12.86 8.60 18.43
N THR A 221 13.28 8.24 19.64
CA THR A 221 14.06 7.04 19.87
C THR A 221 13.15 5.92 20.38
N ILE A 222 13.29 4.73 19.81
CA ILE A 222 12.67 3.49 20.28
C ILE A 222 13.81 2.48 20.45
N GLY A 223 14.05 2.04 21.69
CA GLY A 223 15.26 1.30 22.02
C GLY A 223 16.53 2.08 21.66
N ASP A 224 17.37 1.50 20.81
CA ASP A 224 18.62 2.12 20.33
C ASP A 224 18.48 2.80 18.96
N GLN A 225 17.27 2.83 18.39
CA GLN A 225 17.04 3.31 17.02
C GLN A 225 16.33 4.66 17.00
N THR A 226 16.78 5.55 16.12
CA THR A 226 16.11 6.84 15.90
C THR A 226 15.20 6.75 14.68
N TRP A 227 13.92 7.08 14.88
CA TRP A 227 12.91 7.06 13.84
C TRP A 227 12.48 8.49 13.52
N ARG A 228 12.58 8.84 12.25
CA ARG A 228 12.10 10.11 11.69
C ARG A 228 10.71 9.93 11.10
N VAL A 229 9.81 10.85 11.45
CA VAL A 229 8.48 10.95 10.84
C VAL A 229 8.60 11.58 9.45
N ILE A 230 7.99 10.93 8.46
CA ILE A 230 7.82 11.47 7.11
C ILE A 230 6.32 11.50 6.83
N THR A 231 5.73 12.69 6.78
CA THR A 231 4.31 12.82 6.49
C THR A 231 4.00 12.60 5.01
N GLY A 232 2.82 12.05 4.75
CA GLY A 232 2.27 11.87 3.41
C GLY A 232 0.83 12.38 3.35
N TYR A 233 0.43 12.81 2.17
CA TYR A 233 -0.90 13.34 1.88
C TYR A 233 -1.51 12.61 0.69
N GLY A 234 -2.82 12.80 0.47
CA GLY A 234 -3.57 12.23 -0.65
C GLY A 234 -4.26 10.90 -0.30
N HIS A 235 -3.57 9.99 0.38
CA HIS A 235 -4.19 8.77 0.90
C HIS A 235 -5.08 9.06 2.12
N SER A 236 -4.56 9.83 3.07
CA SER A 236 -5.23 10.25 4.31
C SER A 236 -4.78 11.68 4.70
N PRO A 237 -5.41 12.33 5.70
CA PRO A 237 -5.21 13.74 6.02
C PRO A 237 -3.77 14.16 6.37
N GLU A 238 -3.00 13.31 7.06
CA GLU A 238 -1.63 13.57 7.53
C GLU A 238 -0.93 12.24 7.86
N HIS A 239 -0.86 11.30 6.91
CA HIS A 239 -0.28 9.96 7.11
C HIS A 239 1.15 10.05 7.64
N ALA A 240 1.53 9.24 8.63
CA ALA A 240 2.91 9.16 9.14
C ALA A 240 3.63 7.88 8.70
N SER A 241 4.62 8.02 7.81
CA SER A 241 5.64 6.97 7.61
C SER A 241 6.80 7.18 8.59
N LEU A 242 7.49 6.10 8.96
CA LEU A 242 8.62 6.13 9.89
C LEU A 242 9.88 5.61 9.20
N TYR A 243 10.97 6.37 9.24
CA TYR A 243 12.24 5.98 8.66
C TYR A 243 13.35 5.96 9.70
N CYS A 244 14.11 4.86 9.75
CA CYS A 244 15.30 4.73 10.57
C CYS A 244 16.53 4.71 9.66
N ASP A 245 17.40 5.70 9.84
CA ASP A 245 18.58 5.90 9.00
C ASP A 245 19.66 4.86 9.31
N GLU A 246 19.83 4.47 10.57
CA GLU A 246 20.83 3.50 11.00
C GLU A 246 20.57 2.09 10.42
N LEU A 247 19.30 1.76 10.17
CA LEU A 247 18.88 0.46 9.65
C LEU A 247 18.54 0.48 8.15
N HIS A 248 18.47 1.66 7.51
CA HIS A 248 17.85 1.86 6.19
C HIS A 248 16.47 1.18 6.11
N VAL A 249 15.60 1.44 7.09
CA VAL A 249 14.25 0.84 7.17
C VAL A 249 13.18 1.91 7.07
N LEU A 250 12.23 1.72 6.17
CA LEU A 250 11.04 2.54 6.03
C LEU A 250 9.80 1.73 6.39
N ILE A 251 9.11 2.08 7.49
CA ILE A 251 7.72 1.69 7.71
C ILE A 251 6.86 2.68 6.94
N SER A 252 6.40 2.28 5.76
CA SER A 252 5.75 3.18 4.80
C SER A 252 4.25 3.37 5.04
N GLY A 253 3.67 2.60 5.96
CA GLY A 253 2.22 2.49 6.08
C GLY A 253 1.60 2.12 4.72
N ASP A 254 0.56 2.87 4.37
CA ASP A 254 -0.17 2.73 3.10
C ASP A 254 0.36 3.62 1.97
N MET A 255 1.36 4.47 2.23
CA MET A 255 1.93 5.34 1.20
C MET A 255 2.76 4.59 0.16
N MET A 256 3.24 3.38 0.47
CA MET A 256 4.08 2.60 -0.44
C MET A 256 3.81 1.11 -0.35
N LEU A 257 2.90 0.61 -1.20
CA LEU A 257 2.49 -0.80 -1.23
C LEU A 257 3.09 -1.52 -2.44
N PRO A 258 3.63 -2.75 -2.32
CA PRO A 258 4.43 -3.39 -3.36
C PRO A 258 3.63 -3.92 -4.56
N ARG A 259 2.35 -4.29 -4.37
CA ARG A 259 1.54 -4.97 -5.40
C ARG A 259 0.31 -4.19 -5.86
N ILE A 260 -0.26 -3.38 -4.97
CA ILE A 260 -1.45 -2.58 -5.22
C ILE A 260 -1.09 -1.10 -5.19
N SER A 261 -1.88 -0.27 -5.88
CA SER A 261 -1.82 1.18 -5.69
C SER A 261 -2.40 1.55 -4.33
N THR A 262 -1.91 2.64 -3.78
CA THR A 262 -2.52 3.28 -2.62
C THR A 262 -3.84 3.92 -3.04
N ASN A 263 -4.91 3.65 -2.31
CA ASN A 263 -6.19 4.31 -2.58
C ASN A 263 -6.04 5.82 -2.33
N VAL A 264 -6.37 6.64 -3.33
CA VAL A 264 -6.46 8.10 -3.21
C VAL A 264 -7.92 8.46 -3.39
N SER A 265 -8.52 9.16 -2.44
CA SER A 265 -9.95 9.52 -2.51
C SER A 265 -10.19 10.95 -2.08
N VAL A 266 -11.30 11.52 -2.55
CA VAL A 266 -11.68 12.90 -2.25
C VAL A 266 -12.62 12.95 -1.05
N SER A 267 -12.34 13.87 -0.12
CA SER A 267 -13.20 14.13 1.03
C SER A 267 -14.31 15.12 0.65
N PRO A 268 -15.57 14.92 1.10
CA PRO A 268 -16.64 15.90 0.94
C PRO A 268 -16.34 17.27 1.56
N THR A 269 -15.42 17.33 2.54
CA THR A 269 -14.97 18.60 3.13
C THR A 269 -14.11 19.44 2.18
N SER A 270 -13.46 18.80 1.22
CA SER A 270 -12.56 19.43 0.25
C SER A 270 -12.79 18.79 -1.13
N PRO A 271 -13.98 18.97 -1.72
CA PRO A 271 -14.43 18.19 -2.88
C PRO A 271 -13.64 18.50 -4.17
N ASP A 272 -12.93 19.62 -4.20
CA ASP A 272 -12.11 20.07 -5.34
C ASP A 272 -10.59 19.96 -5.05
N ASP A 273 -10.20 19.20 -4.01
CA ASP A 273 -8.80 18.99 -3.67
C ASP A 273 -8.10 18.05 -4.66
N ASP A 274 -6.82 18.30 -4.91
CA ASP A 274 -5.97 17.47 -5.75
C ASP A 274 -5.28 16.38 -4.92
N GLY A 275 -6.08 15.42 -4.46
CA GLY A 275 -5.58 14.31 -3.64
C GLY A 275 -4.51 13.49 -4.36
N LEU A 276 -4.62 13.32 -5.68
CA LEU A 276 -3.65 12.56 -6.46
C LEU A 276 -2.32 13.32 -6.61
N GLY A 277 -2.35 14.62 -6.92
CA GLY A 277 -1.15 15.45 -6.94
C GLY A 277 -0.42 15.40 -5.59
N ARG A 278 -1.16 15.54 -4.48
CA ARG A 278 -0.60 15.40 -3.13
C ARG A 278 0.02 14.04 -2.85
N PHE A 279 -0.60 12.97 -3.32
CA PHE A 279 -0.06 11.61 -3.18
C PHE A 279 1.25 11.46 -3.96
N LEU A 280 1.28 11.89 -5.22
CA LEU A 280 2.47 11.85 -6.08
C LEU A 280 3.63 12.66 -5.48
N ASP A 281 3.36 13.88 -5.02
CA ASP A 281 4.34 14.72 -4.33
C ASP A 281 4.87 14.04 -3.06
N SER A 282 3.99 13.37 -2.32
CA SER A 282 4.35 12.69 -1.06
C SER A 282 5.26 11.49 -1.30
N ILE A 283 4.95 10.63 -2.27
CA ILE A 283 5.79 9.46 -2.56
C ILE A 283 7.12 9.85 -3.21
N ALA A 284 7.18 10.99 -3.91
CA ALA A 284 8.42 11.49 -4.48
C ALA A 284 9.46 11.83 -3.41
N ARG A 285 9.05 12.25 -2.20
CA ARG A 285 9.94 12.52 -1.06
C ARG A 285 10.74 11.28 -0.65
N PHE A 286 10.21 10.08 -0.85
CA PHE A 286 10.93 8.84 -0.53
C PHE A 286 12.13 8.57 -1.44
N ARG A 287 12.29 9.30 -2.56
CA ARG A 287 13.49 9.22 -3.42
C ARG A 287 14.76 9.71 -2.71
N GLU A 288 14.62 10.51 -1.66
CA GLU A 288 15.75 10.97 -0.84
C GLU A 288 16.34 9.85 0.03
N LEU A 289 15.60 8.76 0.24
CA LEU A 289 16.05 7.63 1.05
C LEU A 289 17.02 6.74 0.25
N PRO A 290 17.97 6.04 0.91
CA PRO A 290 18.94 5.17 0.26
C PRO A 290 18.30 4.10 -0.65
N GLU A 291 18.96 3.74 -1.75
CA GLU A 291 18.45 2.75 -2.73
C GLU A 291 18.23 1.35 -2.10
N ASP A 292 19.01 1.01 -1.07
CA ASP A 292 18.95 -0.27 -0.35
C ASP A 292 17.92 -0.30 0.79
N THR A 293 17.13 0.78 0.94
CA THR A 293 16.05 0.89 1.94
C THR A 293 15.13 -0.32 1.90
N LEU A 294 15.01 -1.01 3.04
CA LEU A 294 14.00 -2.03 3.25
C LEU A 294 12.67 -1.37 3.59
N VAL A 295 11.68 -1.57 2.74
CA VAL A 295 10.32 -1.07 2.93
C VAL A 295 9.48 -2.11 3.66
N LEU A 296 8.82 -1.68 4.73
CA LEU A 296 7.91 -2.44 5.57
C LEU A 296 6.47 -1.89 5.35
N PRO A 297 5.75 -2.39 4.33
CA PRO A 297 4.44 -1.88 3.95
C PRO A 297 3.32 -2.47 4.79
N SER A 298 2.25 -1.71 5.03
CA SER A 298 1.09 -2.23 5.77
C SER A 298 0.32 -3.32 5.03
N HIS A 299 0.51 -3.46 3.71
CA HIS A 299 -0.02 -4.60 2.96
C HIS A 299 1.04 -5.23 2.05
N GLY A 300 1.00 -6.55 1.91
CA GLY A 300 1.94 -7.31 1.10
C GLY A 300 3.09 -7.90 1.92
N ARG A 301 4.31 -7.84 1.37
CA ARG A 301 5.54 -8.36 1.99
C ARG A 301 6.58 -7.25 2.06
N PRO A 302 7.49 -7.28 3.04
CA PRO A 302 8.71 -6.46 3.03
C PRO A 302 9.44 -6.56 1.70
N PHE A 303 9.98 -5.44 1.20
CA PHE A 303 10.65 -5.40 -0.09
C PHE A 303 11.74 -4.33 -0.17
N ARG A 304 12.66 -4.48 -1.14
CA ARG A 304 13.60 -3.46 -1.61
C ARG A 304 13.29 -3.07 -3.06
N GLY A 305 13.82 -1.93 -3.48
CA GLY A 305 13.46 -1.29 -4.74
C GLY A 305 12.42 -0.18 -4.56
N LEU A 306 12.57 0.62 -3.50
CA LEU A 306 11.69 1.75 -3.18
C LEU A 306 11.56 2.72 -4.36
N HIS A 307 12.69 3.14 -4.96
CA HIS A 307 12.69 4.09 -6.07
C HIS A 307 12.03 3.52 -7.33
N LEU A 308 12.23 2.22 -7.60
CA LEU A 308 11.53 1.52 -8.67
C LEU A 308 10.03 1.52 -8.41
N ARG A 309 9.59 1.26 -7.18
CA ARG A 309 8.16 1.27 -6.85
C ARG A 309 7.52 2.66 -7.01
N ILE A 310 8.24 3.72 -6.63
CA ILE A 310 7.80 5.11 -6.87
C ILE A 310 7.58 5.34 -8.37
N ALA A 311 8.55 4.99 -9.21
CA ALA A 311 8.44 5.15 -10.66
C ALA A 311 7.26 4.34 -11.25
N GLN A 312 7.01 3.14 -10.74
CA GLN A 312 5.85 2.32 -11.14
C GLN A 312 4.52 2.98 -10.79
N LEU A 313 4.40 3.58 -9.60
CA LEU A 313 3.19 4.28 -9.17
C LEU A 313 2.95 5.55 -9.98
N GLU A 314 3.99 6.34 -10.23
CA GLU A 314 3.92 7.53 -11.09
C GLU A 314 3.46 7.17 -12.51
N ALA A 315 4.08 6.15 -13.12
CA ALA A 315 3.70 5.68 -14.45
C ALA A 315 2.25 5.16 -14.48
N HIS A 316 1.85 4.41 -13.45
CA HIS A 316 0.47 3.91 -13.32
C HIS A 316 -0.56 5.04 -13.30
N HIS A 317 -0.34 6.07 -12.46
CA HIS A 317 -1.29 7.19 -12.37
C HIS A 317 -1.25 8.08 -13.61
N ALA A 318 -0.09 8.26 -14.25
CA ALA A 318 0.00 8.96 -15.52
C ALA A 318 -0.82 8.26 -16.62
N GLU A 319 -0.69 6.94 -16.75
CA GLU A 319 -1.50 6.13 -17.69
C GLU A 319 -3.00 6.29 -17.41
N ARG A 320 -3.41 6.17 -16.14
CA ARG A 320 -4.81 6.35 -15.72
C ARG A 320 -5.36 7.73 -16.12
N CYS A 321 -4.56 8.78 -15.94
CA CYS A 321 -4.89 10.15 -16.34
C CYS A 321 -5.02 10.31 -17.86
N GLU A 322 -4.17 9.66 -18.65
CA GLU A 322 -4.28 9.66 -20.12
C GLU A 322 -5.58 9.00 -20.57
N VAL A 323 -5.87 7.79 -20.09
CA VAL A 323 -7.07 7.05 -20.49
C VAL A 323 -8.35 7.83 -20.11
N LEU A 324 -8.39 8.51 -18.96
CA LEU A 324 -9.50 9.39 -18.61
C LEU A 324 -9.62 10.60 -19.53
N THR A 325 -8.50 11.22 -19.90
CA THR A 325 -8.50 12.36 -20.83
C THR A 325 -9.04 11.94 -22.21
N GLU A 326 -8.67 10.76 -22.70
CA GLU A 326 -9.20 10.21 -23.95
C GLU A 326 -10.69 9.87 -23.86
N ALA A 327 -11.14 9.35 -22.70
CA ALA A 327 -12.54 9.00 -22.49
C ALA A 327 -13.47 10.22 -22.34
N CYS A 328 -12.92 11.37 -21.93
CA CYS A 328 -13.63 12.64 -21.71
C CYS A 328 -13.73 13.54 -22.95
N VAL A 329 -13.48 13.04 -24.18
CA VAL A 329 -13.73 13.82 -25.41
C VAL A 329 -15.20 14.24 -25.59
N VAL A 330 -16.11 13.51 -24.93
CA VAL A 330 -17.51 13.89 -24.73
C VAL A 330 -17.78 14.06 -23.23
N PRO A 331 -18.69 14.95 -22.80
CA PRO A 331 -18.99 15.14 -21.38
C PRO A 331 -19.46 13.84 -20.70
N LYS A 332 -18.78 13.43 -19.62
CA LYS A 332 -19.13 12.24 -18.82
C LYS A 332 -19.05 12.52 -17.32
N THR A 333 -19.90 11.89 -16.54
CA THR A 333 -19.82 11.87 -15.07
C THR A 333 -18.66 10.99 -14.60
N ALA A 334 -18.23 11.15 -13.34
CA ALA A 334 -17.19 10.26 -12.78
C ALA A 334 -17.69 8.81 -12.67
N ALA A 335 -18.98 8.59 -12.37
CA ALA A 335 -19.57 7.26 -12.33
C ALA A 335 -19.50 6.53 -13.69
N GLU A 336 -19.71 7.24 -14.80
CA GLU A 336 -19.54 6.69 -16.16
C GLU A 336 -18.08 6.39 -16.52
N LEU A 337 -17.13 6.99 -15.81
CA LEU A 337 -15.69 6.82 -16.01
C LEU A 337 -15.06 5.75 -15.12
N VAL A 338 -15.77 5.26 -14.09
CA VAL A 338 -15.29 4.13 -13.27
C VAL A 338 -14.90 2.92 -14.13
N PRO A 339 -15.69 2.45 -15.12
CA PRO A 339 -15.29 1.30 -15.95
C PRO A 339 -14.08 1.57 -16.85
N VAL A 340 -13.76 2.84 -17.11
CA VAL A 340 -12.56 3.25 -17.85
C VAL A 340 -11.32 3.17 -16.94
N LEU A 341 -11.50 3.55 -15.67
CA LEU A 341 -10.45 3.51 -14.66
C LEU A 341 -10.27 2.13 -14.01
N PHE A 342 -11.21 1.20 -14.18
CA PHE A 342 -11.09 -0.13 -13.60
C PHE A 342 -11.53 -1.14 -14.65
N ASP A 343 -10.57 -1.88 -15.20
CA ASP A 343 -10.75 -2.87 -16.28
C ASP A 343 -11.42 -4.18 -15.78
N ARG A 344 -12.35 -4.06 -14.83
CA ARG A 344 -13.13 -5.15 -14.28
C ARG A 344 -14.51 -4.65 -13.84
N PRO A 345 -15.57 -5.47 -13.96
CA PRO A 345 -16.86 -5.11 -13.43
C PRO A 345 -16.80 -4.95 -11.90
N ILE A 346 -17.27 -3.82 -11.40
CA ILE A 346 -17.41 -3.53 -9.98
C ILE A 346 -18.90 -3.59 -9.63
N ASN A 347 -19.33 -4.73 -9.11
CA ASN A 347 -20.74 -5.01 -8.79
C ASN A 347 -21.04 -4.97 -7.28
N ASP A 348 -20.04 -4.60 -6.47
CA ASP A 348 -20.12 -4.57 -5.02
C ASP A 348 -20.08 -3.13 -4.51
N ALA A 349 -21.02 -2.79 -3.62
CA ALA A 349 -21.16 -1.45 -3.06
C ALA A 349 -19.94 -1.03 -2.22
N HIS A 350 -19.16 -1.96 -1.67
CA HIS A 350 -17.93 -1.62 -0.97
C HIS A 350 -16.83 -1.19 -1.95
N GLN A 351 -16.67 -1.91 -3.05
CA GLN A 351 -15.66 -1.61 -4.06
C GLN A 351 -16.00 -0.36 -4.88
N ILE A 352 -17.28 -0.11 -5.19
CA ILE A 352 -17.66 1.10 -5.93
C ILE A 352 -17.36 2.37 -5.15
N PHE A 353 -17.43 2.29 -3.81
CA PHE A 353 -17.13 3.41 -2.92
C PHE A 353 -15.70 3.93 -3.13
N PHE A 354 -14.71 3.03 -3.17
CA PHE A 354 -13.32 3.38 -3.41
C PHE A 354 -13.08 3.78 -4.86
N ALA A 355 -13.62 2.99 -5.80
CA ALA A 355 -13.41 3.21 -7.22
C ALA A 355 -13.92 4.59 -7.68
N LEU A 356 -15.10 5.00 -7.22
CA LEU A 356 -15.64 6.33 -7.54
C LEU A 356 -14.81 7.43 -6.88
N GLY A 357 -14.41 7.28 -5.61
CA GLY A 357 -13.56 8.23 -4.92
C GLY A 357 -12.22 8.46 -5.63
N GLU A 358 -11.59 7.38 -6.09
CA GLU A 358 -10.35 7.43 -6.87
C GLU A 358 -10.54 8.02 -8.26
N THR A 359 -11.67 7.74 -8.91
CA THR A 359 -12.01 8.37 -10.19
C THR A 359 -12.17 9.88 -10.05
N ILE A 360 -12.84 10.34 -8.99
CA ILE A 360 -12.97 11.77 -8.68
C ILE A 360 -11.59 12.39 -8.40
N ALA A 361 -10.71 11.71 -7.67
CA ALA A 361 -9.36 12.21 -7.40
C ALA A 361 -8.54 12.43 -8.68
N HIS A 362 -8.57 11.47 -9.62
CA HIS A 362 -7.89 11.63 -10.91
C HIS A 362 -8.52 12.77 -11.74
N LEU A 363 -9.84 12.93 -11.72
CA LEU A 363 -10.51 14.01 -12.42
C LEU A 363 -10.17 15.38 -11.82
N ASN A 364 -10.07 15.51 -10.50
CA ASN A 364 -9.63 16.74 -9.83
C ASN A 364 -8.18 17.09 -10.21
N HIS A 365 -7.31 16.09 -10.28
CA HIS A 365 -5.93 16.29 -10.74
C HIS A 365 -5.89 16.82 -12.19
N LEU A 366 -6.65 16.20 -13.09
CA LEU A 366 -6.77 16.64 -14.48
C LEU A 366 -7.40 18.04 -14.60
N LEU A 367 -8.37 18.38 -13.75
CA LEU A 367 -8.97 19.72 -13.67
C LEU A 367 -7.91 20.76 -13.29
N ARG A 368 -7.10 20.48 -12.27
CA ARG A 368 -6.01 21.38 -11.82
C ARG A 368 -4.93 21.54 -12.89
N ALA A 369 -4.62 20.47 -13.60
CA ALA A 369 -3.69 20.49 -14.73
C ALA A 369 -4.27 21.20 -15.98
N GLY A 370 -5.54 21.60 -15.98
CA GLY A 370 -6.20 22.25 -17.11
C GLY A 370 -6.45 21.31 -18.30
N ARG A 371 -6.36 20.00 -18.11
CA ARG A 371 -6.54 18.97 -19.16
C ARG A 371 -8.02 18.64 -19.39
N VAL A 372 -8.83 18.76 -18.35
CA VAL A 372 -10.29 18.64 -18.44
C VAL A 372 -10.93 19.87 -17.80
N ARG A 373 -12.20 20.13 -18.14
CA ARG A 373 -13.05 21.12 -17.49
C ARG A 373 -14.33 20.45 -16.98
N ARG A 374 -14.88 20.98 -15.89
CA ARG A 374 -16.14 20.54 -15.31
C ARG A 374 -17.30 21.37 -15.85
N ILE A 375 -18.38 20.69 -16.22
CA ILE A 375 -19.67 21.28 -16.62
C ILE A 375 -20.71 20.79 -15.62
N GLU A 376 -21.61 21.67 -15.22
CA GLU A 376 -22.81 21.28 -14.48
C GLU A 376 -23.98 21.10 -15.45
N GLU A 377 -24.52 19.89 -15.53
CA GLU A 377 -25.73 19.57 -16.30
C GLU A 377 -26.77 18.97 -15.35
N GLY A 378 -27.86 19.71 -15.11
CA GLY A 378 -28.85 19.34 -14.11
C GLY A 378 -28.25 19.29 -12.71
N SER A 379 -28.30 18.12 -12.06
CA SER A 379 -27.73 17.88 -10.72
C SER A 379 -26.33 17.26 -10.74
N HIS A 380 -25.76 16.99 -11.92
CA HIS A 380 -24.53 16.22 -12.05
C HIS A 380 -23.36 17.05 -12.60
N PHE A 381 -22.17 16.64 -12.18
CA PHE A 381 -20.90 17.07 -12.73
C PHE A 381 -20.50 16.18 -13.90
N HIS A 382 -20.30 16.81 -15.05
CA HIS A 382 -19.72 16.20 -16.23
C HIS A 382 -18.32 16.76 -16.48
N PHE A 383 -17.42 15.93 -16.97
CA PHE A 383 -16.04 16.27 -17.28
C PHE A 383 -15.82 16.12 -18.77
N VAL A 384 -15.15 17.09 -19.37
CA VAL A 384 -14.80 17.08 -20.79
C VAL A 384 -13.39 17.60 -20.99
N THR A 385 -12.66 17.01 -21.93
CA THR A 385 -11.30 17.39 -22.29
C THR A 385 -11.23 18.80 -22.84
N VAL A 386 -10.19 19.55 -22.45
CA VAL A 386 -9.90 20.88 -22.98
C VAL A 386 -9.11 20.72 -24.27
N SER A 387 -9.67 21.22 -25.37
CA SER A 387 -9.09 21.17 -26.72
C SER A 387 -8.01 22.22 -26.95
#